data_AF-A0A420BFV6-F1
#
_entry.id   AF-A0A420BFV6-F1
#
_cell.length_a   1.000
_cell.length_b   1.000
_cell.length_c   1.000
_cell.angle_alpha   90.00
_cell.angle_beta   90.00
_cell.angle_gamma   90.00
#
_symmetry.space_group_name_H-M   'P 1'
#
loop_
_entity.id
_entity.type
_entity.pdbx_description
1 polymer ?
#
loop_
_entity_poly.entity_id
_entity_poly.type
_entity_poly.pdbx_seq_one_letter_code
_entity_poly.pdbx_strand_id
1 'polypeptide(L)'
;MSNLLLFAFDKIKAKIKDDCIEENIGASERVLSVIAGGFILGLGVKKIFKSPLAGLSGLTLGGTLIYRGVTGHCDVKKLLEDKDVKKVEVIEHRYFVK
;
A
#
# COMPACT_ATOMS: atom_id res chain seq x y z
N MET A 1 26.66 0.66 -0.52
CA MET A 1 25.59 -0.36 -0.61
C MET A 1 24.17 0.22 -0.47
N SER A 2 23.99 1.54 -0.35
CA SER A 2 22.69 2.16 -0.05
C SER A 2 21.81 2.45 -1.27
N ASN A 3 22.38 2.64 -2.46
CA ASN A 3 21.64 3.05 -3.66
C ASN A 3 20.70 1.98 -4.22
N LEU A 4 21.03 0.69 -4.05
CA LEU A 4 20.18 -0.41 -4.53
C LEU A 4 18.91 -0.55 -3.67
N LEU A 5 19.04 -0.42 -2.35
CA LEU A 5 17.91 -0.43 -1.44
C LEU A 5 16.97 0.74 -1.71
N LEU A 6 17.53 1.95 -1.87
CA LEU A 6 16.74 3.14 -2.20
C LEU A 6 15.94 2.94 -3.49
N PHE A 7 16.60 2.45 -4.54
CA PHE A 7 15.96 2.16 -5.82
C PHE A 7 14.84 1.11 -5.69
N ALA A 8 15.05 0.06 -4.90
CA ALA A 8 14.03 -0.94 -4.64
C ALA A 8 12.82 -0.35 -3.90
N PHE A 9 13.05 0.48 -2.88
CA PHE A 9 11.97 1.17 -2.15
C PHE A 9 11.19 2.14 -3.06
N ASP A 10 11.88 2.93 -3.89
CA ASP A 10 11.24 3.84 -4.85
C ASP A 10 10.36 3.08 -5.84
N LYS A 11 10.84 1.94 -6.34
CA LYS A 11 10.07 1.10 -7.27
C LYS A 11 8.82 0.53 -6.62
N ILE A 12 8.91 0.09 -5.37
CA ILE A 12 7.76 -0.39 -4.58
C ILE A 12 6.78 0.76 -4.33
N LYS A 13 7.26 1.95 -3.96
CA LYS A 13 6.43 3.14 -3.73
C LYS A 13 5.67 3.54 -4.99
N ALA A 14 6.35 3.58 -6.13
CA ALA A 14 5.76 3.91 -7.43
C ALA A 14 4.64 2.92 -7.80
N LYS A 15 4.90 1.62 -7.64
CA LYS A 15 3.91 0.58 -7.93
C LYS A 15 2.67 0.67 -7.03
N ILE A 16 2.85 0.91 -5.73
CA ILE A 16 1.73 1.10 -4.79
C ILE A 16 0.92 2.35 -5.12
N LYS A 17 1.57 3.44 -5.56
CA LYS A 17 0.86 4.66 -5.99
C LYS A 17 -0.02 4.36 -7.22
N ASP A 18 0.55 3.70 -8.22
CA ASP A 18 -0.15 3.33 -9.46
C ASP A 18 -1.38 2.45 -9.20
N ASP A 19 -1.18 1.36 -8.45
CA ASP A 19 -2.22 0.40 -8.01
C ASP A 19 -3.34 1.06 -7.14
N CYS A 20 -3.12 2.30 -6.64
CA CYS A 20 -4.07 3.05 -5.81
C CYS A 20 -4.59 4.35 -6.45
N ILE A 21 -4.17 4.68 -7.68
CA ILE A 21 -4.66 5.82 -8.46
C ILE A 21 -5.87 5.41 -9.31
N GLU A 22 -5.95 4.15 -9.74
CA GLU A 22 -7.18 3.63 -10.30
C GLU A 22 -8.27 3.61 -9.22
N GLU A 23 -9.41 4.24 -9.50
CA GLU A 23 -10.53 4.47 -8.58
C GLU A 23 -11.10 3.18 -7.96
N ASN A 24 -10.70 2.03 -8.50
CA ASN A 24 -10.95 0.71 -7.92
C ASN A 24 -9.65 -0.11 -7.92
N ILE A 25 -9.18 -0.52 -6.73
CA ILE A 25 -8.25 -1.65 -6.60
C ILE A 25 -8.82 -2.80 -7.43
N GLY A 26 -8.04 -3.34 -8.36
CA GLY A 26 -8.48 -4.39 -9.27
C GLY A 26 -8.95 -5.62 -8.51
N ALA A 27 -9.92 -6.36 -9.06
CA ALA A 27 -10.47 -7.54 -8.39
C ALA A 27 -9.38 -8.54 -7.95
N SER A 28 -8.35 -8.71 -8.77
CA SER A 28 -7.18 -9.56 -8.49
C SER A 28 -6.39 -9.11 -7.27
N GLU A 29 -6.23 -7.80 -7.06
CA GLU A 29 -5.48 -7.25 -5.93
C GLU A 29 -6.28 -7.30 -4.64
N ARG A 30 -7.60 -7.12 -4.74
CA ARG A 30 -8.51 -7.33 -3.60
C ARG A 30 -8.43 -8.76 -3.09
N VAL A 31 -8.53 -9.73 -3.99
CA VAL A 31 -8.41 -11.16 -3.67
C VAL A 31 -7.03 -11.47 -3.07
N LEU A 32 -5.96 -10.96 -3.68
CA LEU A 32 -4.60 -11.14 -3.16
C LEU A 32 -4.46 -10.55 -1.75
N SER A 33 -5.00 -9.36 -1.49
CA SER A 33 -4.97 -8.69 -0.20
C SER A 33 -5.74 -9.46 0.88
N VAL A 34 -6.91 -10.01 0.54
CA VAL A 34 -7.70 -10.84 1.46
C VAL A 34 -6.98 -12.15 1.78
N ILE A 35 -6.41 -12.84 0.79
CA ILE A 35 -5.68 -14.09 0.99
C ILE A 35 -4.44 -13.86 1.84
N ALA A 36 -3.60 -12.89 1.46
CA ALA A 36 -2.38 -12.56 2.19
C ALA A 36 -2.70 -12.06 3.61
N GLY A 37 -3.70 -11.20 3.75
CA GLY A 37 -4.15 -10.70 5.05
C GLY A 37 -4.69 -11.80 5.96
N GLY A 38 -5.50 -12.71 5.42
CA GLY A 38 -6.01 -13.88 6.14
C GLY A 38 -4.89 -14.81 6.62
N PHE A 39 -3.89 -15.06 5.77
CA PHE A 39 -2.73 -15.85 6.15
C PHE A 39 -1.93 -15.21 7.30
N ILE A 40 -1.62 -13.91 7.19
CA ILE A 40 -0.88 -13.17 8.23
C ILE A 40 -1.67 -13.11 9.53
N LEU A 41 -2.98 -12.85 9.45
CA LEU A 41 -3.87 -12.79 10.62
C LEU A 41 -3.91 -14.15 11.32
N GLY A 42 -4.03 -15.25 10.58
CA GLY A 42 -4.01 -16.61 11.13
C GLY A 42 -2.69 -16.94 11.85
N LEU A 43 -1.55 -16.53 11.28
CA LEU A 43 -0.24 -16.65 11.94
C LEU A 43 -0.14 -15.77 13.19
N GLY A 44 -0.70 -14.56 13.15
CA GLY A 44 -0.76 -13.62 14.28
C GLY A 44 -1.55 -14.19 15.46
N VAL A 45 -2.75 -14.72 15.20
CA VAL A 45 -3.59 -15.40 16.20
C VAL A 45 -2.85 -16.58 16.82
N LYS A 46 -2.18 -17.41 16.01
CA LYS A 46 -1.38 -18.54 16.52
C LYS A 46 -0.20 -18.10 17.39
N LYS A 47 0.38 -16.93 17.12
CA LYS A 47 1.54 -16.41 17.85
C LYS A 47 1.18 -15.58 19.07
N ILE A 48 -0.07 -15.14 19.26
CA ILE A 48 -0.43 -14.23 20.36
C ILE A 48 -0.08 -14.79 21.75
N PHE A 49 -0.23 -16.09 21.94
CA PHE A 49 0.09 -16.76 23.22
C PHE A 49 1.59 -17.01 23.43
N LYS A 50 2.38 -17.08 22.35
CA LYS A 50 3.83 -17.34 22.43
C LYS A 50 4.67 -16.07 22.41
N SER A 51 4.21 -15.07 21.67
CA SER A 51 4.91 -13.82 21.42
C SER A 51 3.86 -12.74 21.20
N PRO A 52 3.28 -12.18 22.28
CA PRO A 52 2.12 -11.29 22.18
C PRO A 52 2.40 -10.08 21.30
N LEU A 53 3.60 -9.52 21.34
CA LEU A 53 3.98 -8.37 20.51
C LEU A 53 3.98 -8.72 19.00
N ALA A 54 4.50 -9.90 18.64
CA ALA A 54 4.50 -10.37 17.25
C ALA A 54 3.11 -10.87 16.79
N GLY A 55 2.31 -11.39 17.72
CA GLY A 55 0.92 -11.75 17.46
C GLY A 55 0.06 -10.52 17.16
N LEU A 56 0.22 -9.47 17.98
CA LEU A 56 -0.51 -8.21 17.82
C LEU A 56 -0.15 -7.53 16.50
N SER A 57 1.14 -7.48 16.13
CA SER A 57 1.54 -6.93 14.84
C SER A 57 0.98 -7.75 13.67
N GLY A 58 0.98 -9.07 13.76
CA GLY A 58 0.34 -9.94 12.76
C GLY A 58 -1.16 -9.72 12.63
N LEU A 59 -1.87 -9.58 13.76
CA LEU A 59 -3.30 -9.25 13.78
C LEU A 59 -3.59 -7.90 13.12
N THR A 60 -2.85 -6.85 13.48
CA THR A 60 -3.04 -5.51 12.91
C THR A 60 -2.73 -5.48 11.42
N LEU A 61 -1.60 -6.07 11.01
CA LEU A 61 -1.19 -6.10 9.59
C LEU A 61 -2.15 -6.93 8.75
N GLY A 62 -2.51 -8.13 9.21
CA GLY A 62 -3.44 -9.01 8.51
C GLY A 62 -4.84 -8.41 8.43
N GLY A 63 -5.34 -7.82 9.53
CA GLY A 63 -6.64 -7.17 9.58
C GLY A 63 -6.74 -5.97 8.63
N THR A 64 -5.69 -5.14 8.58
CA THR A 64 -5.62 -3.99 7.66
C THR A 64 -5.62 -4.45 6.19
N LEU A 65 -4.90 -5.52 5.85
CA LEU A 65 -4.88 -6.07 4.49
C LEU A 65 -6.25 -6.63 4.08
N ILE A 66 -6.94 -7.33 4.97
CA ILE A 66 -8.30 -7.81 4.71
C ILE A 66 -9.25 -6.63 4.51
N TYR A 67 -9.20 -5.64 5.41
CA TYR A 67 -10.03 -4.44 5.32
C TYR A 67 -9.82 -3.71 3.99
N ARG A 68 -8.57 -3.51 3.57
CA ARG A 68 -8.23 -2.93 2.25
C ARG A 68 -8.80 -3.77 1.11
N GLY A 69 -8.68 -5.10 1.17
CA GLY A 69 -9.17 -5.99 0.12
C GLY A 69 -10.70 -5.99 0.00
N VAL A 70 -11.41 -5.98 1.12
CA VAL A 70 -12.89 -5.99 1.16
C VAL A 70 -13.47 -4.64 0.77
N THR A 71 -12.94 -3.54 1.33
CA THR A 71 -13.47 -2.19 1.08
C THR A 71 -12.98 -1.59 -0.24
N GLY A 72 -11.83 -2.05 -0.75
CA GLY A 72 -11.17 -1.42 -1.88
C GLY A 72 -10.51 -0.07 -1.54
N HIS A 73 -10.50 0.36 -0.27
CA HIS A 73 -9.87 1.61 0.14
C HIS A 73 -8.34 1.46 0.25
N CYS A 74 -7.61 2.33 -0.44
CA CYS A 74 -6.16 2.43 -0.31
C CYS A 74 -5.75 3.60 0.60
N ASP A 75 -5.79 3.38 1.93
CA ASP A 75 -5.30 4.37 2.91
C ASP A 75 -3.78 4.58 2.86
N VAL A 76 -3.04 3.67 2.22
CA VAL A 76 -1.59 3.79 2.00
C VAL A 76 -1.27 5.04 1.18
N LYS A 77 -2.17 5.46 0.29
CA LYS A 77 -2.00 6.67 -0.52
C LYS A 77 -1.88 7.92 0.35
N LYS A 78 -2.78 8.09 1.33
CA LYS A 78 -2.76 9.22 2.28
C LYS A 78 -1.46 9.27 3.09
N LEU A 79 -0.98 8.12 3.54
CA LEU A 79 0.28 8.02 4.31
C LEU A 79 1.53 8.28 3.44
N LEU A 80 1.46 7.96 2.14
CA LEU A 80 2.54 8.21 1.19
C LEU A 80 2.51 9.65 0.64
N GLU A 81 1.33 10.26 0.50
CA GLU A 81 1.14 11.67 0.10
C GLU A 81 1.64 12.63 1.18
N ASP A 82 1.48 12.32 2.47
CA ASP A 82 1.99 13.15 3.58
C ASP A 82 3.52 13.32 3.57
N LYS A 83 4.25 12.40 2.93
CA LYS A 83 5.71 12.48 2.72
C LYS A 83 6.12 13.03 1.36
N ASP A 84 5.18 13.33 0.48
CA ASP A 84 5.40 13.71 -0.92
C ASP A 84 4.74 15.08 -1.20
N VAL A 85 5.09 16.09 -0.39
CA VAL A 85 4.92 17.49 -0.81
C VAL A 85 5.87 17.73 -1.97
N LYS A 86 5.42 17.40 -3.16
CA LYS A 86 5.77 18.05 -4.43
C LYS A 86 4.64 17.75 -5.41
N LYS A 87 3.54 18.48 -5.25
CA LYS A 87 2.68 18.84 -6.38
C LYS A 87 3.59 19.47 -7.43
N VAL A 88 3.92 18.72 -8.48
CA VAL A 88 4.34 19.33 -9.74
C VAL A 88 3.03 19.62 -10.46
N GLU A 89 2.53 20.85 -10.29
CA GLU A 89 1.47 21.36 -11.15
C GLU A 89 2.03 21.39 -12.57
N VAL A 90 1.47 20.54 -13.43
CA VAL A 90 1.73 20.57 -14.86
C VAL A 90 1.11 21.87 -15.39
N ILE A 91 1.94 22.90 -15.55
CA ILE A 91 1.56 24.11 -16.27
C ILE A 91 1.51 23.74 -17.75
N GLU A 92 0.32 23.48 -18.28
CA GLU A 92 0.11 23.28 -19.72
C GLU A 92 0.41 24.59 -20.45
N HIS A 93 1.62 24.75 -20.99
CA HIS A 93 1.95 25.84 -21.91
C HIS A 93 1.29 25.59 -23.27
N ARG A 94 0.00 25.88 -23.39
CA ARG A 94 -0.66 26.12 -24.70
C ARG A 94 -0.25 27.50 -25.19
N TYR A 95 0.83 27.58 -25.96
CA TYR A 95 1.08 28.75 -26.81
C TYR A 95 0.70 28.40 -28.26
N PHE A 96 -0.28 29.17 -28.72
CA PHE A 96 -0.94 29.15 -30.01
C PHE A 96 0.04 29.10 -31.19
N VAL A 97 -0.27 28.23 -32.16
CA VAL A 97 0.26 28.29 -33.52
C VAL A 97 -0.39 29.48 -34.24
N LYS A 98 0.41 30.30 -34.92
CA LYS A 98 -0.07 31.32 -35.87
C LYS A 98 0.28 30.90 -37.29
#